data_AF-D1AR12-F1
#
_entry.id   AF-D1AR12-F1
#
_cell.length_a   1.000
_cell.length_b   1.000
_cell.length_c   1.000
_cell.angle_alpha   90.00
_cell.angle_beta   90.00
_cell.angle_gamma   90.00
#
_symmetry.space_group_name_H-M   'P 1'
#
loop_
_entity.id
_entity.type
_entity.pdbx_description
1 polymer ?
#
loop_
_entity_poly.entity_id
_entity_poly.type
_entity_poly.pdbx_seq_one_letter_code
_entity_poly.pdbx_strand_id
1 'polypeptide(L)'
;MKLNPDCIRDILLWVEDVITPRNSIVVYKNSIPERLNKYSEDEFIYHIRQCFYHKFLVPTQMKLTSSLFQIKDLSPEGHKFLANIRENTNWNKTKKIANTIGTNSLDALKDIASNVISELIIKNFK
;
A
#
# COMPACT_ATOMS: atom_id res chain seq x y z
N MET A 1 -8.31 4.07 14.16
CA MET A 1 -6.86 4.35 14.06
C MET A 1 -6.64 5.47 13.04
N LYS A 2 -5.52 6.21 13.12
CA LYS A 2 -5.13 7.14 12.06
C LYS A 2 -4.50 6.36 10.91
N LEU A 3 -4.65 6.86 9.68
CA LEU A 3 -4.01 6.26 8.52
C LEU A 3 -2.49 6.49 8.59
N ASN A 4 -1.71 5.43 8.41
CA ASN A 4 -0.26 5.44 8.26
C ASN A 4 0.11 5.04 6.83
N PRO A 5 0.48 6.02 5.97
CA PRO A 5 0.85 5.75 4.59
C PRO A 5 2.11 4.89 4.42
N ASP A 6 3.04 4.94 5.37
CA ASP A 6 4.25 4.10 5.33
C ASP A 6 3.88 2.62 5.56
N CYS A 7 2.96 2.35 6.49
CA CYS A 7 2.45 0.99 6.73
C CYS A 7 1.79 0.42 5.48
N ILE A 8 0.99 1.23 4.77
CA ILE A 8 0.31 0.83 3.53
C ILE A 8 1.34 0.51 2.44
N ARG A 9 2.32 1.39 2.22
CA ARG A 9 3.38 1.15 1.23
C ARG A 9 4.12 -0.16 1.52
N ASP A 10 4.48 -0.40 2.77
CA ASP A 10 5.24 -1.58 3.15
C ASP A 10 4.42 -2.88 3.05
N ILE A 11 3.11 -2.81 3.32
CA ILE A 11 2.16 -3.91 3.06
C ILE A 11 2.11 -4.20 1.55
N LEU A 12 1.97 -3.19 0.69
CA LEU A 12 1.89 -3.41 -0.75
C LEU A 12 3.19 -4.02 -1.30
N LEU A 13 4.36 -3.52 -0.85
CA LEU A 13 5.66 -4.11 -1.16
C LEU A 13 5.79 -5.55 -0.65
N TRP A 14 5.11 -5.90 0.44
CA TRP A 14 5.17 -7.24 1.03
C TRP A 14 4.31 -8.22 0.27
N VAL A 15 3.10 -7.81 -0.06
CA VAL A 15 2.21 -8.64 -0.85
C VAL A 15 2.83 -8.93 -2.22
N GLU A 16 3.41 -7.91 -2.88
CA GLU A 16 4.04 -8.09 -4.20
C GLU A 16 5.24 -9.06 -4.18
N ASP A 17 6.02 -9.07 -3.10
CA ASP A 17 7.22 -9.93 -2.95
C ASP A 17 6.86 -11.40 -2.69
N VAL A 18 5.72 -11.66 -2.06
CA VAL A 18 5.32 -13.00 -1.59
C VAL A 18 4.30 -13.67 -2.51
N ILE A 19 3.43 -12.89 -3.16
CA ILE A 19 2.38 -13.44 -4.01
C ILE A 19 2.92 -13.89 -5.37
N THR A 20 2.39 -15.01 -5.83
CA THR A 20 2.55 -15.59 -7.15
C THR A 20 1.18 -16.03 -7.66
N PRO A 21 1.01 -16.31 -8.97
CA PRO A 21 -0.25 -16.82 -9.49
C PRO A 21 -0.74 -18.16 -8.89
N ARG A 22 0.08 -18.83 -8.08
CA ARG A 22 -0.19 -20.16 -7.50
C ARG A 22 -0.45 -20.14 -5.99
N ASN A 23 -0.36 -18.99 -5.32
CA ASN A 23 -0.56 -18.91 -3.87
C ASN A 23 -1.48 -17.74 -3.49
N SER A 24 -1.75 -17.63 -2.19
CA SER A 24 -2.42 -16.50 -1.57
C SER A 24 -1.84 -16.31 -0.17
N ILE A 25 -1.94 -15.12 0.38
CA ILE A 25 -1.49 -14.83 1.73
C ILE A 25 -2.69 -14.94 2.67
N VAL A 26 -2.52 -15.72 3.75
CA VAL A 26 -3.50 -15.79 4.85
C VAL A 26 -2.92 -15.04 6.04
N VAL A 27 -3.62 -13.98 6.45
CA VAL A 27 -3.30 -13.15 7.62
C VAL A 27 -4.28 -13.50 8.73
N TYR A 28 -3.74 -13.91 9.86
CA TYR A 28 -4.44 -14.21 11.11
C TYR A 28 -3.72 -13.55 12.29
N LYS A 29 -4.23 -13.74 13.51
CA LYS A 29 -3.61 -13.19 14.71
C LYS A 29 -2.16 -13.67 14.87
N ASN A 30 -1.23 -12.76 15.18
CA ASN A 30 0.21 -12.96 15.32
C ASN A 30 0.93 -13.41 14.03
N SER A 31 0.35 -13.17 12.86
CA SER A 31 0.95 -13.53 11.56
C SER A 31 1.71 -12.38 10.89
N ILE A 32 2.02 -11.32 11.64
CA ILE A 32 2.75 -10.17 11.09
C ILE A 32 4.17 -10.62 10.62
N PRO A 33 4.55 -10.34 9.37
CA PRO A 33 5.89 -10.69 8.87
C PRO A 33 6.98 -9.92 9.61
N GLU A 34 8.16 -10.51 9.77
CA GLU A 34 9.30 -9.89 10.49
C GLU A 34 9.63 -8.48 9.99
N ARG A 35 9.66 -8.29 8.66
CA ARG A 35 9.88 -6.99 7.99
C ARG A 35 8.83 -5.91 8.32
N LEU A 36 7.67 -6.29 8.84
CA LEU A 36 6.58 -5.40 9.23
C LEU A 36 6.41 -5.29 10.76
N ASN A 37 7.24 -5.96 11.57
CA ASN A 37 7.17 -5.92 13.04
C ASN A 37 7.39 -4.53 13.67
N LYS A 38 7.80 -3.54 12.88
CA LYS A 38 7.84 -2.13 13.28
C LYS A 38 6.43 -1.51 13.44
N TYR A 39 5.40 -2.17 12.94
CA TYR A 39 3.99 -1.80 13.12
C TYR A 39 3.35 -2.70 14.18
N SER A 40 2.40 -2.17 14.94
CA SER A 40 1.60 -3.02 15.83
C SER A 40 0.69 -3.95 15.01
N GLU A 41 0.25 -5.06 15.62
CA GLU A 41 -0.68 -5.98 14.98
C GLU A 41 -1.98 -5.26 14.54
N ASP A 42 -2.55 -4.43 15.42
CA ASP A 42 -3.74 -3.64 15.12
C ASP A 42 -3.50 -2.68 13.94
N GLU A 43 -2.32 -2.06 13.88
CA GLU A 43 -1.96 -1.16 12.80
C GLU A 43 -1.84 -1.91 11.47
N PHE A 44 -1.14 -3.04 11.46
CA PHE A 44 -0.99 -3.88 10.27
C PHE A 44 -2.35 -4.38 9.74
N ILE A 45 -3.18 -4.93 10.62
CA ILE A 45 -4.51 -5.44 10.28
C ILE A 45 -5.42 -4.31 9.78
N TYR A 46 -5.41 -3.16 10.47
CA TYR A 46 -6.20 -2.01 10.07
C TYR A 46 -5.81 -1.54 8.66
N HIS A 47 -4.52 -1.46 8.34
CA HIS A 47 -4.05 -1.01 7.04
C HIS A 47 -4.25 -2.03 5.92
N ILE A 48 -4.22 -3.33 6.19
CA ILE A 48 -4.69 -4.35 5.23
C ILE A 48 -6.15 -4.09 4.84
N ARG A 49 -7.03 -3.81 5.82
CA ARG A 49 -8.44 -3.45 5.55
C ARG A 49 -8.56 -2.20 4.68
N GLN A 50 -7.77 -1.16 4.98
CA GLN A 50 -7.74 0.05 4.15
C GLN A 50 -7.31 -0.28 2.71
N CYS A 51 -6.31 -1.15 2.52
CA CYS A 51 -5.90 -1.57 1.19
C CYS A 51 -7.03 -2.29 0.42
N PHE A 52 -7.87 -3.08 1.08
CA PHE A 52 -9.06 -3.66 0.45
C PHE A 52 -10.11 -2.60 0.08
N TYR A 53 -10.41 -1.67 1.00
CA TYR A 53 -11.40 -0.62 0.74
C TYR A 53 -11.01 0.30 -0.42
N HIS A 54 -9.71 0.55 -0.59
CA HIS A 54 -9.18 1.34 -1.70
C HIS A 54 -8.82 0.52 -2.94
N LYS A 55 -9.22 -0.76 -2.97
CA LYS A 55 -8.99 -1.69 -4.08
C LYS A 55 -7.51 -1.83 -4.45
N PHE A 56 -6.58 -1.68 -3.52
CA PHE A 56 -5.15 -1.98 -3.76
C PHE A 56 -4.86 -3.47 -3.70
N LEU A 57 -5.59 -4.19 -2.86
CA LEU A 57 -5.48 -5.64 -2.70
C LEU A 57 -6.76 -6.31 -3.20
N VAL A 58 -6.59 -7.48 -3.81
CA VAL A 58 -7.67 -8.34 -4.25
C VAL A 58 -7.97 -9.36 -3.14
N PRO A 59 -9.17 -9.37 -2.54
CA PRO A 59 -9.53 -10.40 -1.58
C PRO A 59 -9.87 -11.70 -2.29
N THR A 60 -9.78 -12.83 -1.59
CA THR A 60 -10.43 -14.07 -2.05
C THR A 60 -11.94 -14.04 -1.75
N GLN A 61 -12.73 -14.84 -2.47
CA GLN A 61 -14.19 -14.93 -2.30
C GLN A 61 -14.65 -15.49 -0.95
N MET A 62 -13.75 -16.04 -0.12
CA MET A 62 -14.11 -16.55 1.19
C MET A 62 -14.58 -15.39 2.08
N LYS A 63 -15.75 -15.55 2.70
CA LYS A 63 -16.23 -14.68 3.79
C LYS A 63 -15.24 -14.80 4.93
N LEU A 64 -14.32 -13.86 4.94
CA LEU A 64 -13.37 -13.64 6.01
C LEU A 64 -14.17 -13.18 7.24
N THR A 65 -14.17 -14.01 8.28
CA THR A 65 -14.62 -13.61 9.61
C THR A 65 -13.76 -12.42 10.07
N SER A 66 -14.21 -11.68 11.09
CA SER A 66 -13.63 -10.38 11.49
C SER A 66 -12.12 -10.35 11.81
N SER A 67 -11.43 -11.49 11.82
CA SER A 67 -10.04 -11.66 12.24
C SER A 67 -9.14 -12.44 11.26
N LEU A 68 -9.67 -12.83 10.09
CA LEU A 68 -8.90 -13.51 9.04
C LEU A 68 -8.88 -12.61 7.82
N PHE A 69 -7.74 -12.36 7.18
CA PHE A 69 -7.70 -11.79 5.83
C PHE A 69 -7.02 -12.77 4.89
N GLN A 70 -7.57 -12.93 3.70
CA GLN A 70 -6.93 -13.70 2.63
C GLN A 70 -6.75 -12.79 1.41
N ILE A 71 -5.49 -12.48 1.14
CA ILE A 71 -5.06 -11.60 0.07
C ILE A 71 -4.72 -12.50 -1.13
N LYS A 72 -5.50 -12.37 -2.19
CA LYS A 72 -5.32 -13.11 -3.44
C LYS A 72 -4.19 -12.52 -4.28
N ASP A 73 -4.16 -11.19 -4.41
CA ASP A 73 -3.20 -10.51 -5.28
C ASP A 73 -3.13 -9.00 -4.99
N LEU A 74 -2.14 -8.31 -5.57
CA LEU A 74 -2.25 -6.88 -5.84
C LEU A 74 -3.25 -6.64 -6.98
N SER A 75 -4.01 -5.57 -6.88
CA SER A 75 -4.84 -5.14 -8.00
C SER A 75 -4.02 -4.31 -9.01
N PRO A 76 -4.55 -4.04 -10.22
CA PRO A 76 -3.96 -3.07 -11.12
C PRO A 76 -3.76 -1.68 -10.50
N GLU A 77 -4.70 -1.23 -9.66
CA GLU A 77 -4.58 0.05 -8.92
C GLU A 77 -3.48 -0.02 -7.85
N GLY A 78 -3.34 -1.16 -7.17
CA GLY A 78 -2.26 -1.43 -6.24
C GLY A 78 -0.89 -1.34 -6.93
N HIS A 79 -0.73 -2.03 -8.06
CA HIS A 79 0.49 -1.98 -8.86
C HIS A 79 0.79 -0.56 -9.37
N LYS A 80 -0.22 0.16 -9.87
CA LYS A 80 -0.04 1.53 -10.36
C LYS A 80 0.44 2.47 -9.26
N PHE A 81 -0.21 2.43 -8.09
CA PHE A 81 0.21 3.26 -6.97
C PHE A 81 1.60 2.87 -6.48
N LEU A 82 1.84 1.57 -6.28
CA LEU A 82 3.12 1.05 -5.82
C LEU A 82 4.27 1.41 -6.77
N ALA A 83 4.07 1.33 -8.08
CA ALA A 83 5.08 1.72 -9.07
C ALA A 83 5.50 3.19 -8.93
N ASN A 84 4.56 4.10 -8.62
CA ASN A 84 4.85 5.52 -8.44
C ASN A 84 5.63 5.82 -7.15
N ILE A 85 5.46 4.99 -6.11
CA ILE A 85 6.05 5.20 -4.78
C ILE A 85 7.12 4.17 -4.39
N ARG A 86 7.50 3.26 -5.30
CA ARG A 86 8.48 2.20 -5.02
C ARG A 86 9.81 2.80 -4.60
N GLU A 87 10.30 3.76 -5.37
CA GLU A 87 11.55 4.45 -5.07
C GLU A 87 11.40 5.37 -3.86
N ASN A 88 12.33 5.26 -2.91
CA ASN A 88 12.32 6.10 -1.69
C ASN A 88 12.38 7.59 -2.02
N THR A 89 13.07 7.97 -3.09
CA THR A 89 13.14 9.34 -3.59
C THR A 89 11.75 9.88 -3.97
N ASN A 90 10.99 9.10 -4.75
CA ASN A 90 9.64 9.45 -5.17
C ASN A 90 8.69 9.47 -3.96
N TRP A 91 8.78 8.46 -3.10
CA TRP A 91 7.93 8.37 -1.91
C TRP A 91 8.13 9.53 -0.94
N ASN A 92 9.38 9.88 -0.64
CA ASN A 92 9.70 11.00 0.24
C ASN A 92 9.21 12.33 -0.34
N LYS A 93 9.31 12.50 -1.67
CA LYS A 93 8.78 13.69 -2.35
C LYS A 93 7.25 13.76 -2.27
N THR A 94 6.56 12.65 -2.51
CA THR A 94 5.10 12.53 -2.36
C THR A 94 4.66 12.93 -0.96
N LYS A 95 5.27 12.33 0.09
CA LYS A 95 4.96 12.66 1.48
C LYS A 95 5.23 14.13 1.81
N LYS A 96 6.33 14.69 1.30
CA LYS A 96 6.66 16.11 1.51
C LYS A 96 5.58 17.03 0.94
N ILE A 97 5.11 16.77 -0.27
CA ILE A 97 4.05 17.56 -0.91
C ILE A 97 2.74 17.41 -0.13
N ALA A 98 2.35 16.17 0.19
CA ALA A 98 1.15 15.85 0.96
C ALA A 98 1.10 16.61 2.31
N ASN A 99 2.21 16.57 3.06
CA ASN A 99 2.36 17.31 4.31
C ASN A 99 2.32 18.83 4.11
N THR A 100 2.92 19.35 3.03
CA THR A 100 2.94 20.80 2.73
C THR A 100 1.53 21.34 2.50
N ILE A 101 0.68 20.58 1.81
CA ILE A 101 -0.69 20.99 1.50
C ILE A 101 -1.72 20.48 2.54
N GLY A 102 -1.26 19.81 3.60
CA GLY A 102 -2.09 19.37 4.72
C GLY A 102 -3.06 18.22 4.39
N THR A 103 -2.75 17.38 3.39
CA THR A 103 -3.58 16.22 3.03
C THR A 103 -2.81 14.92 3.19
N ASN A 104 -3.47 13.88 3.70
CA ASN A 104 -2.88 12.55 3.86
C ASN A 104 -3.90 11.44 3.53
N SER A 105 -4.97 11.74 2.78
CA SER A 105 -5.86 10.70 2.29
C SER A 105 -5.16 9.82 1.25
N LEU A 106 -5.57 8.56 1.13
CA LEU A 106 -4.99 7.66 0.12
C LEU A 106 -5.22 8.16 -1.30
N ASP A 107 -6.36 8.78 -1.58
CA ASP A 107 -6.65 9.35 -2.89
C ASP A 107 -5.72 10.51 -3.21
N ALA A 108 -5.51 11.43 -2.27
CA ALA A 108 -4.55 12.52 -2.46
C ALA A 108 -3.12 12.00 -2.64
N LEU A 109 -2.72 10.96 -1.88
CA LEU A 109 -1.39 10.36 -2.03
C LEU A 109 -1.19 9.72 -3.41
N LYS A 110 -2.21 9.06 -3.97
CA LYS A 110 -2.18 8.54 -5.35
C LYS A 110 -1.98 9.66 -6.36
N ASP A 111 -2.78 10.72 -6.24
CA ASP A 111 -2.74 11.85 -7.18
C ASP A 111 -1.39 12.57 -7.13
N ILE A 112 -0.88 12.84 -5.92
CA ILE A 112 0.43 13.44 -5.72
C ILE A 112 1.53 12.54 -6.29
N ALA A 113 1.52 11.25 -5.99
CA ALA A 113 2.52 10.32 -6.50
C ALA A 113 2.52 10.27 -8.04
N SER A 114 1.34 10.26 -8.66
CA SER A 114 1.21 10.34 -10.11
C SER A 114 1.84 11.62 -10.66
N ASN A 115 1.57 12.77 -10.03
CA ASN A 115 2.13 14.06 -10.44
C ASN A 115 3.65 14.13 -10.24
N VAL A 116 4.18 13.50 -9.20
CA VAL A 116 5.64 13.38 -8.99
C VAL A 116 6.29 12.67 -10.17
N ILE A 117 5.70 11.56 -10.65
CA ILE A 117 6.20 10.83 -11.82
C ILE A 117 6.06 11.68 -13.09
N SER A 118 4.93 12.36 -13.30
CA SER A 118 4.74 13.26 -14.46
C SER A 118 5.79 14.36 -14.52
N GLU A 119 6.15 14.97 -13.38
CA GLU A 119 7.21 15.97 -13.32
C GLU A 119 8.58 15.40 -13.70
N LEU A 120 8.90 14.18 -13.24
CA LEU A 120 10.14 13.49 -13.60
C LEU A 120 10.19 13.16 -15.10
N ILE A 121 9.08 12.74 -15.68
CA ILE A 121 8.98 12.50 -17.13
C ILE A 121 9.28 13.78 -17.90
N ILE A 122 8.64 14.90 -17.55
CA ILE A 122 8.86 16.21 -18.19
C ILE A 122 10.34 16.63 -18.08
N LYS A 123 10.98 16.38 -16.93
CA LYS A 123 12.40 16.69 -16.73
C LYS A 123 13.35 15.85 -17.59
N ASN A 124 12.96 14.66 -18.02
CA ASN A 124 13.78 13.83 -18.92
C ASN A 124 13.66 14.23 -20.40
N PHE A 125 12.63 15.01 -20.75
CA PHE A 125 12.45 15.55 -22.11
C PHE A 125 12.99 16.98 -22.29
N LYS A 126 13.48 17.60 -21.21
CA LYS A 126 14.13 18.92 -21.23
C LYS A 126 15.64 18.75 -21.15
#